data_AF-A0A257AA60-F1
#
_entry.id   AF-A0A257AA60-F1
#
_cell.length_a   1.000
_cell.length_b   1.000
_cell.length_c   1.000
_cell.angle_alpha   90.00
_cell.angle_beta   90.00
_cell.angle_gamma   90.00
#
_symmetry.space_group_name_H-M   'P 1'
#
loop_
_entity.id
_entity.type
_entity.pdbx_description
1 polymer ?
#
loop_
_entity_poly.entity_id
_entity_poly.type
_entity_poly.pdbx_seq_one_letter_code
_entity_poly.pdbx_strand_id
1 'polypeptide(L)'
;MRYTVRENTLIVNGEFEALSSGINGGRKDVTTLFNHTINPKFFNHTPPEHYTQKVADKYGIPRPYFGLLTAVKMKYLQIITDEYLTAFITAGITNPSPFKITGQEITHTSQIANTTNPAQITETIGTINIILIAHATLSEEAMASAIITATEAKSFLYFSS
;
A
#
# COMPACT_ATOMS: atom_id res chain seq x y z
N MET A 1 -11.44 -14.78 -9.47
CA MET A 1 -11.26 -13.58 -8.61
C MET A 1 -12.27 -12.50 -9.03
N ARG A 2 -12.75 -11.68 -8.09
CA ARG A 2 -13.61 -10.51 -8.35
C ARG A 2 -13.09 -9.32 -7.54
N TYR A 3 -13.07 -8.12 -8.10
CA TYR A 3 -12.68 -6.92 -7.37
C TYR A 3 -13.73 -5.81 -7.44
N THR A 4 -13.73 -4.93 -6.45
CA THR A 4 -14.54 -3.70 -6.43
C THR A 4 -13.76 -2.57 -5.79
N VAL A 5 -13.99 -1.35 -6.25
CA VAL A 5 -13.51 -0.14 -5.57
C VAL A 5 -14.72 0.50 -4.88
N ARG A 6 -14.67 0.61 -3.55
CA ARG A 6 -15.71 1.25 -2.73
C ARG A 6 -15.09 2.39 -1.95
N GLU A 7 -15.58 3.61 -2.21
CA GLU A 7 -15.03 4.84 -1.62
C GLU A 7 -13.50 4.93 -1.79
N ASN A 8 -12.76 4.63 -0.70
CA ASN A 8 -11.30 4.72 -0.60
C ASN A 8 -10.63 3.35 -0.51
N THR A 9 -11.35 2.26 -0.81
CA THR A 9 -10.84 0.89 -0.67
C THR A 9 -10.98 0.12 -1.97
N LEU A 10 -9.88 -0.46 -2.45
CA LEU A 10 -9.91 -1.60 -3.35
C LEU A 10 -10.12 -2.87 -2.52
N ILE A 11 -11.11 -3.69 -2.88
CA ILE A 11 -11.39 -4.99 -2.27
C ILE A 11 -11.34 -6.04 -3.37
N VAL A 12 -10.51 -7.06 -3.19
CA VAL A 12 -10.32 -8.18 -4.11
C VAL A 12 -10.68 -9.48 -3.40
N ASN A 13 -11.68 -10.18 -3.92
CA ASN A 13 -12.20 -11.43 -3.37
C ASN A 13 -11.82 -12.62 -4.27
N GLY A 14 -11.48 -13.73 -3.64
CA GLY A 14 -11.12 -14.99 -4.29
C GLY A 14 -10.67 -16.00 -3.25
N GLU A 15 -10.06 -17.08 -3.68
CA GLU A 15 -9.33 -17.99 -2.80
C GLU A 15 -7.86 -17.83 -3.15
N PHE A 16 -7.05 -17.39 -2.20
CA PHE A 16 -5.65 -17.04 -2.45
C PHE A 16 -4.75 -17.71 -1.44
N GLU A 17 -3.77 -18.45 -1.93
CA GLU A 17 -2.54 -18.66 -1.19
C GLU A 17 -1.68 -17.39 -1.35
N ALA A 18 -1.69 -16.51 -0.34
CA ALA A 18 -1.11 -15.18 -0.46
C ALA A 18 0.13 -15.01 0.41
N LEU A 19 1.08 -14.23 -0.08
CA LEU A 19 2.25 -13.73 0.65
C LEU A 19 2.21 -12.20 0.67
N SER A 20 2.27 -11.62 1.86
CA SER A 20 2.15 -10.17 2.05
C SER A 20 3.25 -9.62 2.95
N SER A 21 3.80 -8.47 2.57
CA SER A 21 4.66 -7.64 3.42
C SER A 21 3.89 -6.56 4.19
N GLY A 22 2.56 -6.56 4.08
CA GLY A 22 1.68 -5.61 4.75
C GLY A 22 1.52 -5.88 6.25
N ILE A 23 0.60 -5.16 6.87
CA ILE A 23 0.26 -5.30 8.28
C ILE A 23 -0.25 -6.71 8.55
N ASN A 24 0.32 -7.39 9.56
CA ASN A 24 0.06 -8.80 9.85
C ASN A 24 0.30 -9.74 8.64
N GLY A 25 1.31 -9.40 7.83
CA GLY A 25 1.76 -10.14 6.65
C GLY A 25 2.27 -11.56 6.94
N GLY A 26 3.07 -12.09 6.03
CA GLY A 26 3.47 -13.50 5.97
C GLY A 26 2.71 -14.26 4.89
N ARG A 27 2.78 -15.59 4.93
CA ARG A 27 2.10 -16.48 3.97
C ARG A 27 0.92 -17.19 4.62
N LYS A 28 -0.25 -17.13 4.00
CA LYS A 28 -1.45 -17.89 4.44
C LYS A 28 -2.54 -17.86 3.37
N ASP A 29 -3.48 -18.79 3.50
CA ASP A 29 -4.71 -18.76 2.72
C ASP A 29 -5.60 -17.61 3.20
N VAL A 30 -6.09 -16.80 2.26
CA VAL A 30 -6.99 -15.67 2.50
C VAL A 30 -8.07 -15.60 1.45
N THR A 31 -9.24 -15.12 1.84
CA THR A 31 -10.37 -14.94 0.91
C THR A 31 -10.43 -13.52 0.33
N THR A 32 -9.77 -12.58 1.00
CA THR A 32 -9.85 -11.15 0.68
C THR A 32 -8.49 -10.48 0.80
N LEU A 33 -8.15 -9.72 -0.23
CA LEU A 33 -7.07 -8.75 -0.25
C LEU A 33 -7.69 -7.35 -0.36
N PHE A 34 -7.19 -6.37 0.39
CA PHE A 34 -7.63 -4.99 0.19
C PHE A 34 -6.48 -4.00 0.27
N ASN A 35 -6.67 -2.86 -0.39
CA ASN A 35 -5.77 -1.71 -0.29
C ASN A 35 -6.61 -0.46 0.01
N HIS A 36 -6.32 0.22 1.10
CA HIS A 36 -7.14 1.32 1.61
C HIS A 36 -6.36 2.63 1.67
N THR A 37 -6.93 3.69 1.10
CA THR A 37 -6.39 5.05 1.21
C THR A 37 -6.59 5.56 2.63
N ILE A 38 -5.51 5.75 3.39
CA ILE A 38 -5.61 6.36 4.72
C ILE A 38 -6.07 7.80 4.61
N ASN A 39 -6.89 8.23 5.56
CA ASN A 39 -7.16 9.64 5.76
C ASN A 39 -6.18 10.18 6.81
N PRO A 40 -5.26 11.10 6.44
CA PRO A 40 -4.23 11.61 7.35
C PRO A 40 -4.80 12.23 8.62
N LYS A 41 -6.01 12.81 8.55
CA LYS A 41 -6.68 13.43 9.71
C LYS A 41 -7.12 12.43 10.78
N PHE A 42 -7.27 11.15 10.41
CA PHE A 42 -7.69 10.08 11.33
C PHE A 42 -6.55 9.09 11.64
N PHE A 43 -5.36 9.31 11.07
CA PHE A 43 -4.17 8.52 11.40
C PHE A 43 -3.55 9.05 12.69
N ASN A 44 -4.23 8.79 13.79
CA ASN A 44 -3.92 9.35 15.10
C ASN A 44 -3.46 8.22 16.02
N HIS A 45 -2.13 8.04 16.19
CA HIS A 45 -1.42 7.11 17.11
C HIS A 45 -1.98 5.69 17.31
N THR A 46 -2.93 5.26 16.50
CA THR A 46 -3.60 3.97 16.59
C THR A 46 -2.70 2.96 15.89
N PRO A 47 -2.39 1.81 16.51
CA PRO A 47 -1.55 0.82 15.86
C PRO A 47 -2.14 0.41 14.50
N PRO A 48 -1.31 0.28 13.44
CA PRO A 48 -1.80 0.03 12.08
C PRO A 48 -2.71 -1.20 11.95
N GLU A 49 -2.52 -2.23 12.78
CA GLU A 49 -3.39 -3.41 12.81
C GLU A 49 -4.85 -3.07 13.12
N HIS A 50 -5.11 -2.17 14.06
CA HIS A 50 -6.46 -1.74 14.40
C HIS A 50 -7.11 -0.96 13.25
N TYR A 51 -6.31 -0.25 12.46
CA TYR A 51 -6.82 0.46 11.29
C TYR A 51 -7.30 -0.53 10.23
N THR A 52 -6.49 -1.55 9.91
CA THR A 52 -6.91 -2.60 8.96
C THR A 52 -8.12 -3.39 9.44
N GLN A 53 -8.24 -3.65 10.75
CA GLN A 53 -9.42 -4.28 11.33
C GLN A 53 -10.66 -3.40 11.16
N LYS A 54 -10.60 -2.09 11.47
CA LYS A 54 -11.72 -1.17 11.27
C LYS A 54 -12.18 -1.12 9.81
N VAL A 55 -11.24 -1.17 8.86
CA VAL A 55 -11.57 -1.24 7.44
C VAL A 55 -12.27 -2.56 7.11
N ALA A 56 -11.75 -3.69 7.60
CA ALA A 56 -12.38 -5.00 7.41
C ALA A 56 -13.80 -5.03 7.97
N ASP A 57 -14.00 -4.56 9.21
CA ASP A 57 -15.31 -4.48 9.87
C ASP A 57 -16.30 -3.61 9.07
N LYS A 58 -15.85 -2.44 8.60
CA LYS A 58 -16.67 -1.53 7.79
C LYS A 58 -17.23 -2.19 6.54
N TYR A 59 -16.47 -3.08 5.90
CA TYR A 59 -16.86 -3.74 4.66
C TYR A 59 -17.31 -5.20 4.86
N GLY A 60 -17.43 -5.67 6.10
CA GLY A 60 -17.84 -7.04 6.42
C GLY A 60 -16.86 -8.09 5.90
N ILE A 61 -15.55 -7.79 5.87
CA ILE A 61 -14.50 -8.68 5.39
C ILE A 61 -14.12 -9.66 6.51
N PRO A 62 -14.38 -10.97 6.36
CA PRO A 62 -14.00 -11.96 7.35
C PRO A 62 -12.48 -12.17 7.36
N ARG A 63 -11.94 -12.54 8.52
CA ARG A 63 -10.57 -13.09 8.61
C ARG A 63 -10.57 -14.54 8.07
N PRO A 64 -9.44 -15.03 7.51
CA PRO A 64 -8.18 -14.31 7.30
C PRO A 64 -8.19 -13.44 6.03
N TYR A 65 -7.56 -12.27 6.11
CA TYR A 65 -7.39 -11.31 5.01
C TYR A 65 -5.99 -10.70 5.03
N PHE A 66 -5.58 -10.09 3.92
CA PHE A 66 -4.45 -9.15 3.91
C PHE A 66 -4.90 -7.74 3.53
N GLY A 67 -4.49 -6.78 4.35
CA GLY A 67 -4.81 -5.36 4.17
C GLY A 67 -3.56 -4.52 3.96
N LEU A 68 -3.53 -3.74 2.90
CA LEU A 68 -2.52 -2.72 2.62
C LEU A 68 -3.11 -1.33 2.88
N LEU A 69 -2.25 -0.41 3.33
CA LEU A 69 -2.59 1.00 3.55
C LEU A 69 -1.77 1.87 2.59
N THR A 70 -2.37 2.91 2.02
CA THR A 70 -1.72 3.81 1.07
C THR A 70 -2.16 5.26 1.28
N ALA A 71 -1.32 6.24 0.91
CA ALA A 71 -1.72 7.65 0.84
C ALA A 71 -2.37 8.00 -0.51
N VAL A 72 -2.32 7.10 -1.49
CA VAL A 72 -2.81 7.30 -2.86
C VAL A 72 -4.33 7.16 -2.90
N LYS A 73 -5.02 8.16 -3.45
CA LYS A 73 -6.48 8.10 -3.67
C LYS A 73 -6.81 6.99 -4.68
N MET A 74 -7.83 6.18 -4.41
CA MET A 74 -8.22 5.05 -5.27
C MET A 74 -8.60 5.44 -6.71
N LYS A 75 -8.92 6.70 -6.99
CA LYS A 75 -9.07 7.20 -8.38
C LYS A 75 -7.79 7.10 -9.23
N TYR A 76 -6.63 6.93 -8.59
CA TYR A 76 -5.32 6.74 -9.23
C TYR A 76 -4.88 5.27 -9.23
N LEU A 77 -5.73 4.35 -8.75
CA LEU A 77 -5.48 2.92 -8.86
C LEU A 77 -5.30 2.53 -10.33
N GLN A 78 -4.18 1.88 -10.65
CA GLN A 78 -3.98 1.23 -11.93
C GLN A 78 -4.28 -0.26 -11.79
N ILE A 79 -5.00 -0.79 -12.77
CA ILE A 79 -5.32 -2.22 -12.87
C ILE A 79 -4.84 -2.69 -14.23
N ILE A 80 -3.85 -3.57 -14.23
CA ILE A 80 -3.26 -4.13 -15.44
C ILE A 80 -3.53 -5.62 -15.41
N THR A 81 -4.03 -6.17 -16.51
CA THR A 81 -4.39 -7.58 -16.62
C THR A 81 -3.85 -8.14 -17.92
N ASP A 82 -3.33 -9.36 -17.85
CA ASP A 82 -3.07 -10.20 -19.02
C ASP A 82 -3.64 -11.62 -18.78
N GLU A 83 -3.23 -12.58 -19.60
CA GLU A 83 -3.66 -13.98 -19.51
C GLU A 83 -3.23 -14.65 -18.18
N TYR A 84 -2.08 -14.27 -17.63
CA TYR A 84 -1.42 -14.95 -16.51
C TYR A 84 -1.55 -14.20 -15.18
N LEU A 85 -1.66 -12.88 -15.21
CA LEU A 85 -1.65 -12.05 -14.00
C LEU A 85 -2.62 -10.87 -14.05
N THR A 86 -3.07 -10.48 -12.87
CA THR A 86 -3.68 -9.17 -12.60
C THR A 86 -2.83 -8.42 -11.58
N ALA A 87 -2.43 -7.19 -11.91
CA ALA A 87 -1.72 -6.29 -11.02
C ALA A 87 -2.62 -5.09 -10.63
N PHE A 88 -2.75 -4.84 -9.33
CA PHE A 88 -3.38 -3.66 -8.78
C PHE A 88 -2.32 -2.78 -8.14
N ILE A 89 -2.16 -1.56 -8.65
CA ILE A 89 -1.04 -0.69 -8.31
C ILE A 89 -1.57 0.66 -7.82
N THR A 90 -1.18 1.04 -6.61
CA THR A 90 -1.32 2.42 -6.13
C THR A 90 0.06 2.98 -5.93
N ALA A 91 0.44 3.98 -6.73
CA ALA A 91 1.71 4.66 -6.65
C ALA A 91 1.50 6.17 -6.43
N GLY A 92 2.14 6.72 -5.42
CA GLY A 92 2.19 8.14 -5.16
C GLY A 92 3.59 8.51 -4.68
N ILE A 93 4.32 9.22 -5.52
CA ILE A 93 5.65 9.76 -5.26
C ILE A 93 5.56 11.27 -5.07
N THR A 94 4.91 11.73 -4.00
CA THR A 94 5.03 13.13 -3.62
C THR A 94 6.23 13.24 -2.69
N ASN A 95 7.29 13.92 -3.15
CA ASN A 95 8.48 14.19 -2.33
C ASN A 95 8.05 14.94 -1.05
N PRO A 96 8.47 14.48 0.14
CA PRO A 96 9.63 15.13 0.75
C PRO A 96 10.64 14.11 1.28
N SER A 97 11.91 14.25 0.89
CA SER A 97 12.99 13.89 1.81
C SER A 97 12.80 14.64 3.13
N PRO A 98 13.06 14.09 4.32
CA PRO A 98 13.64 12.78 4.64
C PRO A 98 12.75 11.93 5.57
N PHE A 99 12.82 10.61 5.41
CA PHE A 99 12.52 9.70 6.52
C PHE A 99 13.45 10.07 7.69
N LYS A 100 12.93 10.75 8.72
CA LYS A 100 13.61 10.88 10.01
C LYS A 100 13.49 9.54 10.71
N ILE A 101 14.55 8.73 10.65
CA ILE A 101 14.75 7.68 11.66
C ILE A 101 15.01 8.41 12.97
N THR A 102 14.12 8.22 13.94
CA THR A 102 14.32 8.65 15.31
C THR A 102 15.62 8.02 15.82
N GLY A 103 16.69 8.82 15.86
CA GLY A 103 18.01 8.37 16.30
C GLY A 103 19.21 9.09 15.68
N GLN A 104 19.08 9.74 14.52
CA GLN A 104 20.18 10.53 13.95
C GLN A 104 19.70 11.88 13.41
N GLU A 105 20.23 12.93 14.06
CA GLU A 105 20.08 14.33 13.74
C GLU A 105 20.87 14.65 12.45
N ILE A 106 20.21 15.12 11.39
CA ILE A 106 20.90 15.82 10.30
C ILE A 106 20.11 17.07 9.93
N THR A 107 20.70 18.19 10.33
CA THR A 107 20.43 19.56 9.91
C THR A 107 20.73 19.72 8.42
N HIS A 108 19.72 20.11 7.62
CA HIS A 108 19.94 21.08 6.55
C HIS A 108 18.66 21.86 6.27
N THR A 109 18.80 23.16 6.49
CA THR A 109 17.86 24.25 6.25
C THR A 109 17.36 24.33 4.81
N SER A 110 16.05 24.38 4.62
CA SER A 110 15.44 25.28 3.64
C SER A 110 14.68 26.37 4.41
N GLN A 111 15.38 27.48 4.62
CA GLN A 111 14.80 28.73 5.11
C GLN A 111 14.00 29.38 3.99
N ILE A 112 12.67 29.51 4.14
CA ILE A 112 11.85 30.69 3.78
C ILE A 112 10.69 30.68 4.79
N ALA A 113 10.84 31.34 5.94
CA ALA A 113 10.49 32.74 6.21
C ALA A 113 9.15 32.84 6.96
N ASN A 114 9.25 33.25 8.22
CA ASN A 114 8.27 34.00 8.99
C ASN A 114 6.90 34.19 8.31
N THR A 115 6.02 33.21 8.41
CA THR A 115 4.60 33.42 8.14
C THR A 115 3.83 32.85 9.32
N THR A 116 3.15 33.73 10.04
CA THR A 116 2.34 33.47 11.23
C THR A 116 1.04 32.74 10.87
N ASN A 117 1.14 31.63 10.15
CA ASN A 117 0.02 30.73 9.88
C ASN A 117 0.53 29.29 9.93
N PRO A 118 0.12 28.47 10.90
CA PRO A 118 0.40 27.04 10.92
C PRO A 118 -0.50 26.35 9.87
N ALA A 119 -0.28 26.66 8.59
CA ALA A 119 -0.82 25.84 7.52
C ALA A 119 -0.03 24.53 7.54
N GLN A 120 -0.74 23.46 7.89
CA GLN A 120 -0.23 22.12 8.13
C GLN A 120 0.80 21.68 7.08
N ILE A 121 2.04 21.44 7.52
CA ILE A 121 3.01 20.68 6.74
C ILE A 121 2.57 19.21 6.80
N THR A 122 1.68 18.79 5.90
CA THR A 122 1.38 17.37 5.70
C THR A 122 2.46 16.79 4.82
N GLU A 123 3.54 16.28 5.41
CA GLU A 123 4.47 15.40 4.69
C GLU A 123 3.65 14.21 4.16
N THR A 124 3.55 14.13 2.84
CA THR A 124 2.78 13.07 2.19
C THR A 124 3.70 11.87 2.06
N ILE A 125 3.43 10.81 2.82
CA ILE A 125 4.19 9.56 2.71
C ILE A 125 4.08 9.04 1.28
N GLY A 126 5.20 8.99 0.56
CA GLY A 126 5.26 8.33 -0.72
C GLY A 126 4.99 6.84 -0.53
N THR A 127 3.93 6.32 -1.15
CA THR A 127 3.58 4.89 -1.04
C THR A 127 3.42 4.29 -2.43
N ILE A 128 4.04 3.14 -2.63
CA ILE A 128 3.77 2.27 -3.77
C ILE A 128 3.36 0.90 -3.23
N ASN A 129 2.10 0.54 -3.39
CA ASN A 129 1.60 -0.80 -3.08
C ASN A 129 1.26 -1.51 -4.37
N ILE A 130 1.63 -2.79 -4.45
CA ILE A 130 1.33 -3.68 -5.56
C ILE A 130 0.63 -4.90 -4.97
N ILE A 131 -0.55 -5.25 -5.48
CA ILE A 131 -1.18 -6.55 -5.27
C ILE A 131 -1.10 -7.27 -6.61
N LEU A 132 -0.34 -8.37 -6.64
CA LEU A 132 -0.17 -9.22 -7.82
C LEU A 132 -0.95 -10.53 -7.61
N ILE A 133 -1.81 -10.87 -8.56
CA ILE A 133 -2.62 -12.09 -8.52
C ILE A 133 -2.31 -12.90 -9.78
N ALA A 134 -1.70 -14.07 -9.60
CA ALA A 134 -1.53 -15.04 -10.68
C ALA A 134 -2.86 -15.77 -10.93
N HIS A 135 -3.14 -16.10 -12.20
CA HIS A 135 -4.31 -16.87 -12.62
C HIS A 135 -4.06 -18.39 -12.56
N ALA A 136 -2.90 -18.80 -12.05
CA ALA A 136 -2.50 -20.18 -11.82
C ALA A 136 -1.71 -20.29 -10.50
N THR A 137 -1.62 -21.50 -9.96
CA THR A 137 -0.75 -21.78 -8.81
C THR A 137 0.71 -21.60 -9.19
N LEU A 138 1.45 -20.86 -8.37
CA LEU A 138 2.88 -20.67 -8.54
C LEU A 138 3.65 -21.66 -7.67
N SER A 139 4.76 -22.19 -8.17
CA SER A 139 5.74 -22.86 -7.31
C SER A 139 6.40 -21.84 -6.37
N GLU A 140 7.11 -22.33 -5.36
CA GLU A 140 7.89 -21.48 -4.44
C GLU A 140 8.88 -20.58 -5.20
N GLU A 141 9.58 -21.15 -6.19
CA GLU A 141 10.57 -20.45 -7.01
C GLU A 141 9.91 -19.39 -7.89
N ALA A 142 8.74 -19.70 -8.46
CA ALA A 142 7.97 -18.76 -9.27
C ALA A 142 7.42 -17.61 -8.41
N MET A 143 6.95 -17.90 -7.18
CA MET A 143 6.49 -16.89 -6.24
C MET A 143 7.63 -15.97 -5.79
N ALA A 144 8.80 -16.53 -5.48
CA ALA A 144 10.00 -15.77 -5.13
C ALA A 144 10.44 -14.86 -6.30
N SER A 145 10.47 -15.40 -7.52
CA SER A 145 10.81 -14.64 -8.73
C SER A 145 9.81 -13.51 -8.98
N ALA A 146 8.52 -13.76 -8.84
CA ALA A 146 7.48 -12.74 -9.00
C ALA A 146 7.64 -11.59 -7.99
N ILE A 147 8.00 -11.88 -6.73
CA ILE A 147 8.26 -10.86 -5.70
C ILE A 147 9.48 -10.02 -6.07
N ILE A 148 10.57 -10.66 -6.51
CA ILE A 148 11.79 -9.97 -6.96
C ILE A 148 11.45 -9.03 -8.12
N THR A 149 10.83 -9.54 -9.18
CA THR A 149 10.45 -8.74 -10.36
C THR A 149 9.52 -7.59 -10.00
N ALA A 150 8.50 -7.81 -9.16
CA ALA A 150 7.62 -6.75 -8.71
C ALA A 150 8.37 -5.68 -7.90
N THR A 151 9.37 -6.09 -7.10
CA THR A 151 10.19 -5.18 -6.29
C THR A 151 11.14 -4.36 -7.16
N GLU A 152 11.78 -4.97 -8.17
CA GLU A 152 12.63 -4.28 -9.14
C GLU A 152 11.83 -3.25 -9.95
N ALA A 153 10.65 -3.66 -10.45
CA ALA A 153 9.74 -2.77 -11.17
C ALA A 153 9.27 -1.60 -10.29
N LYS A 154 8.92 -1.86 -9.02
CA LYS A 154 8.59 -0.82 -8.04
C LYS A 154 9.75 0.14 -7.79
N SER A 155 10.98 -0.36 -7.76
CA SER A 155 12.19 0.44 -7.51
C SER A 155 12.51 1.36 -8.69
N PHE A 156 12.32 0.88 -9.93
CA PHE A 156 12.52 1.69 -11.14
C PHE A 156 11.70 2.98 -11.14
N LEU A 157 10.48 2.95 -10.59
CA LEU A 157 9.61 4.12 -10.47
C LEU A 157 10.20 5.22 -9.56
N TYR A 158 11.07 4.89 -8.60
CA TYR A 158 11.71 5.88 -7.73
C TYR A 158 12.96 6.52 -8.36
N PHE A 159 13.67 5.82 -9.24
CA PHE A 159 14.90 6.32 -9.85
C PHE A 159 14.68 7.03 -11.19
N SER A 160 13.47 6.99 -11.73
CA SER A 160 13.12 7.58 -13.03
C SER A 160 12.34 8.90 -12.93
N SER A 161 12.13 9.40 -11.72
CA SER A 161 11.39 10.63 -11.38
C SER A 161 12.30 11.69 -10.77
#